data_AF-A0A7Y1TYQ0-F1
#
_entry.id   AF-A0A7Y1TYQ0-F1
#
_cell.length_a   1.000
_cell.length_b   1.000
_cell.length_c   1.000
_cell.angle_alpha   90.00
_cell.angle_beta   90.00
_cell.angle_gamma   90.00
#
_symmetry.space_group_name_H-M   'P 1'
#
loop_
_entity.id
_entity.type
_entity.pdbx_description
1 polymer ?
#
loop_
_entity_poly.entity_id
_entity_poly.type
_entity_poly.pdbx_seq_one_letter_code
_entity_poly.pdbx_strand_id
1 'polypeptide(L)'
;FVTVGDPVATYVDNRTIIVSADLSEFDAAHVKVGAAAAARLATGETIHGKIRYVAPVADESTRTFGVELEVDNGNGQLRAGGTAELRIPAETVLAHRISPALLTLDDAGNVGIKIVDDNGTVRFKHADIALTTNEGVWIAGLPQTATIITVGQGFVPAGSVVNAVPESDVGTALAIKPADD
;
A
#
# COMPACT_ATOMS: atom_id res chain seq x y z
N PHE A 1 -35.47 -26.85 -34.57
CA PHE A 1 -34.71 -26.68 -35.83
C PHE A 1 -33.59 -25.70 -35.52
N VAL A 2 -32.35 -26.03 -35.86
CA VAL A 2 -31.17 -25.16 -35.73
C VAL A 2 -30.61 -24.92 -37.13
N THR A 3 -30.27 -23.67 -37.43
CA THR A 3 -29.71 -23.23 -38.71
C THR A 3 -28.18 -23.37 -38.75
N VAL A 4 -27.62 -23.41 -39.96
CA VAL A 4 -26.16 -23.36 -40.13
C VAL A 4 -25.62 -22.06 -39.54
N GLY A 5 -24.76 -22.16 -38.53
CA GLY A 5 -24.21 -21.02 -37.79
C GLY A 5 -24.78 -20.84 -36.38
N ASP A 6 -25.85 -21.56 -36.02
CA ASP A 6 -26.40 -21.48 -34.67
C ASP A 6 -25.46 -22.20 -33.67
N PRO A 7 -25.10 -21.56 -32.54
CA PRO A 7 -24.38 -22.24 -31.48
C PRO A 7 -25.28 -23.31 -30.84
N VAL A 8 -24.84 -24.56 -30.92
CA VAL A 8 -25.58 -25.72 -30.40
C VAL A 8 -25.15 -26.14 -28.99
N ALA A 9 -23.92 -25.80 -28.59
CA ALA A 9 -23.37 -26.10 -27.28
C ALA A 9 -22.17 -25.20 -26.96
N THR A 10 -21.89 -25.02 -25.68
CA THR A 10 -20.67 -24.38 -25.17
C THR A 10 -19.90 -25.38 -24.33
N TYR A 11 -18.63 -25.58 -24.64
CA TYR A 11 -17.72 -26.39 -23.83
C TYR A 11 -16.91 -25.48 -22.91
N VAL A 12 -16.81 -25.85 -21.63
CA VAL A 12 -16.06 -25.11 -20.62
C VAL A 12 -15.13 -26.08 -19.90
N ASP A 13 -13.82 -25.87 -20.02
CA ASP A 13 -12.82 -26.55 -19.18
C ASP A 13 -12.57 -25.70 -17.94
N ASN A 14 -12.98 -26.21 -16.78
CA ASN A 14 -12.91 -25.51 -15.50
C ASN A 14 -11.79 -26.05 -14.60
N ARG A 15 -10.87 -26.88 -15.14
CA ARG A 15 -9.73 -27.41 -14.36
C ARG A 15 -8.72 -26.34 -13.96
N THR A 16 -8.76 -25.19 -14.62
CA THR A 16 -7.96 -24.02 -14.28
C THR A 16 -8.86 -22.80 -14.28
N ILE A 17 -8.80 -22.00 -13.22
CA ILE A 17 -9.54 -20.75 -13.11
C ILE A 17 -8.55 -19.61 -13.36
N ILE A 18 -8.93 -18.65 -14.19
CA ILE A 18 -8.21 -17.38 -14.25
C ILE A 18 -8.99 -16.32 -13.48
N VAL A 19 -8.27 -15.62 -12.61
CA VAL A 19 -8.76 -14.42 -11.94
C VAL A 19 -8.12 -13.23 -12.64
N SER A 20 -8.94 -12.43 -13.30
CA SER A 20 -8.52 -11.21 -13.97
C SER A 20 -8.70 -10.00 -13.06
N ALA A 21 -7.74 -9.07 -13.07
CA ALA A 21 -7.81 -7.81 -12.36
C ALA A 21 -7.11 -6.70 -13.14
N ASP A 22 -7.47 -5.46 -12.86
CA ASP A 22 -6.88 -4.27 -13.46
C ASP A 22 -5.98 -3.57 -12.44
N LEU A 23 -4.74 -3.31 -12.83
CA LEU A 23 -3.77 -2.58 -12.01
C LEU A 23 -3.44 -1.22 -12.60
N SER A 24 -3.10 -0.25 -11.75
CA SER A 24 -2.55 1.02 -12.22
C SER A 24 -1.20 0.81 -12.92
N GLU A 25 -0.77 1.78 -13.75
CA GLU A 25 0.56 1.76 -14.36
C GLU A 25 1.70 1.59 -13.34
N PHE A 26 1.57 2.27 -12.20
CA PHE A 26 2.57 2.23 -11.12
C PHE A 26 2.67 0.82 -10.50
N ASP A 27 1.54 0.19 -10.23
CA ASP A 27 1.52 -1.14 -9.62
C ASP A 27 1.95 -2.22 -10.61
N ALA A 28 1.48 -2.13 -11.86
CA ALA A 28 1.76 -3.10 -12.92
C ALA A 28 3.27 -3.21 -13.20
N ALA A 29 4.03 -2.12 -13.06
CA ALA A 29 5.48 -2.11 -13.22
C ALA A 29 6.22 -3.06 -12.23
N HIS A 30 5.60 -3.37 -11.10
CA HIS A 30 6.19 -4.23 -10.06
C HIS A 30 5.72 -5.69 -10.15
N VAL A 31 4.75 -6.00 -11.00
CA VAL A 31 4.20 -7.36 -11.17
C VAL A 31 4.92 -8.10 -12.27
N LYS A 32 5.29 -9.36 -12.00
CA LYS A 32 5.99 -10.23 -12.97
C LYS A 32 5.21 -11.50 -13.22
N VAL A 33 5.21 -11.96 -14.48
CA VAL A 33 4.72 -13.30 -14.83
C VAL A 33 5.53 -14.35 -14.05
N GLY A 34 4.82 -15.34 -13.50
CA GLY A 34 5.34 -16.38 -12.63
C GLY A 34 5.33 -16.02 -11.14
N ALA A 35 5.06 -14.76 -10.77
CA ALA A 35 4.95 -14.36 -9.37
C ALA A 35 3.82 -15.11 -8.66
N ALA A 36 4.08 -15.52 -7.41
CA ALA A 36 3.03 -16.09 -6.56
C ALA A 36 2.08 -14.98 -6.12
N ALA A 37 0.79 -15.24 -6.20
CA ALA A 37 -0.25 -14.31 -5.75
C ALA A 37 -1.46 -15.09 -5.23
N ALA A 38 -2.37 -14.37 -4.57
CA ALA A 38 -3.59 -14.94 -4.01
C ALA A 38 -4.80 -14.15 -4.49
N ALA A 39 -5.96 -14.77 -4.56
CA ALA A 39 -7.22 -14.09 -4.77
C ALA A 39 -8.17 -14.42 -3.63
N ARG A 40 -8.82 -13.41 -3.07
CA ARG A 40 -9.88 -13.58 -2.08
C ARG A 40 -11.22 -13.54 -2.79
N LEU A 41 -11.94 -14.65 -2.79
CA LEU A 41 -13.26 -14.76 -3.40
C LEU A 41 -14.30 -14.02 -2.58
N ALA A 42 -15.40 -13.61 -3.21
CA ALA A 42 -16.55 -13.00 -2.52
C ALA A 42 -17.16 -13.92 -1.43
N THR A 43 -16.93 -15.23 -1.51
CA THR A 43 -17.31 -16.22 -0.49
C THR A 43 -16.45 -16.16 0.77
N GLY A 44 -15.35 -15.40 0.75
CA GLY A 44 -14.38 -15.28 1.83
C GLY A 44 -13.19 -16.24 1.73
N GLU A 45 -13.28 -17.26 0.87
CA GLU A 45 -12.18 -18.20 0.60
C GLU A 45 -10.99 -17.48 -0.08
N THR A 46 -9.77 -17.88 0.27
CA THR A 46 -8.55 -17.40 -0.39
C THR A 46 -7.95 -18.53 -1.20
N ILE A 47 -7.76 -18.28 -2.49
CA ILE A 47 -7.14 -19.22 -3.43
C ILE A 47 -5.77 -18.70 -3.85
N HIS A 48 -4.85 -19.62 -4.11
CA HIS A 48 -3.46 -19.30 -4.43
C HIS A 48 -3.11 -19.74 -5.84
N GLY A 49 -2.26 -18.97 -6.50
CA GLY A 49 -1.88 -19.23 -7.89
C GLY A 49 -0.61 -18.50 -8.30
N LYS A 50 -0.41 -18.42 -9.62
CA LYS A 50 0.69 -17.68 -10.21
C LYS A 50 0.20 -16.72 -11.28
N ILE A 51 0.82 -15.55 -11.36
CA ILE A 51 0.54 -14.61 -12.45
C ILE A 51 0.95 -15.26 -13.76
N ARG A 52 -0.01 -15.52 -14.65
CA ARG A 52 0.26 -16.08 -15.99
C ARG A 52 0.45 -15.00 -17.05
N TYR A 53 -0.13 -13.82 -16.82
CA TYR A 53 -0.16 -12.76 -17.80
C TYR A 53 -0.23 -11.39 -17.14
N VAL A 54 0.51 -10.44 -17.70
CA VAL A 54 0.43 -9.00 -17.44
C VAL A 54 0.32 -8.36 -18.82
N ALA A 55 -0.73 -7.58 -19.05
CA ALA A 55 -0.96 -6.94 -20.33
C ALA A 55 0.22 -6.00 -20.66
N PRO A 56 0.75 -6.02 -21.90
CA PRO A 56 1.84 -5.13 -22.30
C PRO A 56 1.35 -3.71 -22.62
N VAL A 57 0.04 -3.53 -22.80
CA VAL A 57 -0.59 -2.26 -23.17
C VAL A 57 -1.74 -1.99 -22.20
N ALA A 58 -1.87 -0.75 -21.75
CA ALA A 58 -2.97 -0.32 -20.89
C ALA A 58 -4.27 -0.19 -21.67
N ASP A 59 -5.40 -0.44 -21.01
CA ASP A 59 -6.70 0.01 -21.49
C ASP A 59 -6.74 1.55 -21.44
N GLU A 60 -6.96 2.20 -22.59
CA GLU A 60 -6.90 3.66 -22.69
C GLU A 60 -8.00 4.36 -21.89
N SER A 61 -9.14 3.70 -21.70
CA SER A 61 -10.30 4.29 -21.02
C SER A 61 -10.13 4.33 -19.51
N THR A 62 -9.52 3.30 -18.93
CA THR A 62 -9.29 3.16 -17.48
C THR A 62 -7.87 3.49 -17.06
N ARG A 63 -6.92 3.53 -18.02
CA ARG A 63 -5.47 3.64 -17.79
C ARG A 63 -4.93 2.54 -16.87
N THR A 64 -5.46 1.32 -17.04
CA THR A 64 -5.07 0.15 -16.25
C THR A 64 -4.46 -0.94 -17.12
N PHE A 65 -3.63 -1.77 -16.51
CA PHE A 65 -3.05 -2.95 -17.12
C PHE A 65 -3.74 -4.20 -16.58
N GLY A 66 -4.26 -5.02 -17.47
CA GLY A 66 -4.90 -6.29 -17.12
C GLY A 66 -3.86 -7.31 -16.64
N VAL A 67 -4.16 -7.98 -15.53
CA VAL A 67 -3.33 -9.04 -14.94
C VAL A 67 -4.19 -10.28 -14.73
N GLU A 68 -3.65 -11.45 -15.04
CA GLU A 68 -4.31 -12.73 -14.84
C GLU A 68 -3.54 -13.61 -13.86
N LEU A 69 -4.22 -14.04 -12.81
CA LEU A 69 -3.79 -15.09 -11.90
C LEU A 69 -4.34 -16.43 -12.38
N GLU A 70 -3.47 -17.41 -12.59
CA GLU A 70 -3.83 -18.79 -12.87
C GLU A 70 -3.91 -19.60 -11.57
N VAL A 71 -5.05 -20.25 -11.35
CA VAL A 71 -5.32 -21.07 -10.16
C VAL A 71 -5.71 -22.47 -10.61
N ASP A 72 -5.08 -23.48 -10.00
CA ASP A 72 -5.45 -24.88 -10.22
C ASP A 72 -6.82 -25.17 -9.59
N ASN A 73 -7.69 -25.78 -10.38
CA ASN A 73 -9.04 -26.21 -10.00
C ASN A 73 -9.28 -27.65 -10.46
N GLY A 74 -8.26 -28.50 -10.43
CA GLY A 74 -8.37 -29.91 -10.83
C GLY A 74 -9.41 -30.71 -10.04
N ASN A 75 -9.78 -30.26 -8.83
CA ASN A 75 -10.85 -30.84 -8.01
C ASN A 75 -12.26 -30.33 -8.37
N GLY A 76 -12.37 -29.31 -9.24
CA GLY A 76 -13.62 -28.73 -9.71
C GLY A 76 -14.45 -27.98 -8.66
N GLN A 77 -13.85 -27.60 -7.53
CA GLN A 77 -14.57 -26.94 -6.43
C GLN A 77 -14.86 -25.47 -6.72
N LEU A 78 -13.97 -24.79 -7.45
CA LEU A 78 -14.12 -23.38 -7.79
C LEU A 78 -15.07 -23.20 -8.98
N ARG A 79 -15.91 -22.17 -8.92
CA ARG A 79 -16.84 -21.79 -10.00
C ARG A 79 -16.35 -20.51 -10.67
N ALA A 80 -16.31 -20.50 -11.99
CA ALA A 80 -16.08 -19.29 -12.78
C ALA A 80 -17.29 -18.33 -12.69
N GLY A 81 -17.04 -17.03 -12.93
CA GLY A 81 -18.08 -15.99 -12.98
C GLY A 81 -18.34 -15.25 -11.67
N GLY A 82 -17.61 -15.57 -10.59
CA GLY A 82 -17.65 -14.82 -9.34
C GLY A 82 -16.72 -13.61 -9.31
N THR A 83 -16.87 -12.77 -8.28
CA THR A 83 -15.95 -11.67 -7.98
C THR A 83 -14.84 -12.13 -7.04
N ALA A 84 -13.63 -11.61 -7.24
CA ALA A 84 -12.49 -11.83 -6.36
C ALA A 84 -11.63 -10.56 -6.22
N GLU A 85 -10.93 -10.46 -5.10
CA GLU A 85 -9.93 -9.43 -4.81
C GLU A 85 -8.54 -10.04 -5.03
N LEU A 86 -7.83 -9.62 -6.07
CA LEU A 86 -6.46 -10.08 -6.34
C LEU A 86 -5.47 -9.43 -5.38
N ARG A 87 -4.63 -10.24 -4.74
CA ARG A 87 -3.60 -9.85 -3.79
C ARG A 87 -2.24 -10.33 -4.29
N ILE A 88 -1.47 -9.37 -4.79
CA ILE A 88 -0.12 -9.61 -5.29
C ILE A 88 0.86 -9.13 -4.22
N PRO A 89 1.74 -10.01 -3.71
CA PRO A 89 2.77 -9.61 -2.76
C PRO A 89 3.67 -8.53 -3.37
N ALA A 90 3.73 -7.38 -2.72
CA ALA A 90 4.72 -6.35 -3.01
C ALA A 90 5.98 -6.55 -2.15
N GLU A 91 7.05 -5.83 -2.49
CA GLU A 91 8.25 -5.80 -1.66
C GLU A 91 7.93 -5.28 -0.26
N THR A 92 8.37 -6.00 0.77
CA THR A 92 8.25 -5.54 2.14
C THR A 92 9.41 -4.60 2.46
N VAL A 93 9.11 -3.32 2.66
CA VAL A 93 10.08 -2.33 3.10
C VAL A 93 9.91 -2.03 4.59
N LEU A 94 11.03 -1.79 5.29
CA LEU A 94 10.97 -1.30 6.67
C LEU A 94 10.45 0.14 6.64
N ALA A 95 9.28 0.36 7.23
CA ALA A 95 8.66 1.68 7.27
C ALA A 95 8.10 1.97 8.67
N HIS A 96 8.26 3.21 9.11
CA HIS A 96 7.74 3.70 10.39
C HIS A 96 6.34 4.26 10.20
N ARG A 97 5.39 3.80 11.01
CA ARG A 97 4.04 4.38 11.03
C ARG A 97 4.06 5.68 11.82
N ILE A 98 3.63 6.76 11.19
CA ILE A 98 3.53 8.09 11.79
C ILE A 98 2.15 8.71 11.56
N SER A 99 1.84 9.72 12.36
CA SER A 99 0.70 10.61 12.07
C SER A 99 1.04 11.48 10.85
N PRO A 100 0.12 11.64 9.87
CA PRO A 100 0.31 12.56 8.75
C PRO A 100 0.62 14.01 9.18
N ALA A 101 0.18 14.41 10.39
CA ALA A 101 0.43 15.74 10.95
C ALA A 101 1.92 16.02 11.26
N LEU A 102 2.77 14.99 11.23
CA LEU A 102 4.22 15.10 11.41
C LEU A 102 4.96 15.36 10.09
N LEU A 103 4.25 15.35 8.96
CA LEU A 103 4.83 15.71 7.68
C LEU A 103 4.97 17.23 7.59
N THR A 104 6.14 17.67 7.14
CA THR A 104 6.49 19.08 6.96
C THR A 104 7.09 19.29 5.57
N LEU A 105 7.17 20.55 5.15
CA LEU A 105 7.86 20.92 3.92
C LEU A 105 9.25 21.47 4.26
N ASP A 106 10.23 21.18 3.42
CA ASP A 106 11.49 21.93 3.41
C ASP A 106 11.33 23.25 2.63
N ASP A 107 12.40 24.05 2.61
CA ASP A 107 12.42 25.36 1.92
C ASP A 107 12.24 25.23 0.40
N ALA A 108 12.46 24.04 -0.17
CA ALA A 108 12.26 23.74 -1.59
C ALA A 108 10.85 23.19 -1.88
N GLY A 109 10.00 23.03 -0.86
CA GLY A 109 8.64 22.50 -0.99
C GLY A 109 8.56 20.98 -1.05
N ASN A 110 9.63 20.25 -0.71
CA ASN A 110 9.60 18.79 -0.62
C ASN A 110 9.00 18.35 0.71
N VAL A 111 8.15 17.32 0.67
CA VAL A 111 7.55 16.72 1.87
C VAL A 111 8.59 15.84 2.58
N GLY A 112 8.64 15.95 3.90
CA GLY A 112 9.54 15.16 4.73
C GLY A 112 9.21 15.22 6.21
N ILE A 113 10.08 14.60 6.99
CA ILE A 113 9.97 14.47 8.44
C ILE A 113 11.25 14.96 9.10
N LYS A 114 11.12 15.60 10.27
CA LYS A 114 12.27 15.99 11.09
C LYS A 114 12.53 14.93 12.16
N ILE A 115 13.74 14.38 12.12
CA ILE A 115 14.24 13.45 13.12
C ILE A 115 15.39 14.08 13.90
N VAL A 116 15.68 13.55 15.07
CA VAL A 116 16.88 13.88 15.84
C VAL A 116 17.85 12.71 15.71
N ASP A 117 19.08 12.99 15.27
CA ASP A 117 20.15 11.98 15.24
C ASP A 117 20.74 11.72 16.64
N ASP A 118 21.61 10.72 16.76
CA ASP A 118 22.22 10.34 18.04
C ASP A 118 23.06 11.46 18.69
N ASN A 119 23.42 12.51 17.92
CA ASN A 119 24.14 13.67 18.40
C ASN A 119 23.21 14.82 18.85
N GLY A 120 21.89 14.58 18.90
CA GLY A 120 20.91 15.62 19.22
C GLY A 120 20.71 16.64 18.09
N THR A 121 21.13 16.34 16.85
CA THR A 121 21.02 17.26 15.72
C THR A 121 19.77 16.95 14.89
N VAL A 122 19.00 18.00 14.56
CA VAL A 122 17.82 17.90 13.72
C VAL A 122 18.22 17.57 12.28
N ARG A 123 17.64 16.52 11.72
CA ARG A 123 17.80 16.12 10.31
C ARG A 123 16.45 16.13 9.64
N PHE A 124 16.38 16.78 8.48
CA PHE A 124 15.25 16.62 7.58
C PHE A 124 15.47 15.37 6.73
N LYS A 125 14.46 14.51 6.65
CA LYS A 125 14.45 13.32 5.80
C LYS A 125 13.27 13.42 4.85
N HIS A 126 13.54 13.30 3.55
CA HIS A 126 12.47 13.22 2.55
C HIS A 126 11.55 12.05 2.86
N ALA A 127 10.24 12.28 2.74
CA ALA A 127 9.23 11.28 3.02
C ALA A 127 9.15 10.30 1.84
N ASP A 128 9.73 9.12 2.02
CA ASP A 128 9.50 7.97 1.13
C ASP A 128 8.26 7.23 1.62
N ILE A 129 7.09 7.60 1.11
CA ILE A 129 5.80 7.07 1.59
C ILE A 129 5.55 5.70 0.98
N ALA A 130 5.64 4.65 1.82
CA ALA A 130 5.39 3.27 1.41
C ALA A 130 3.90 2.90 1.41
N LEU A 131 3.11 3.45 2.34
CA LEU A 131 1.68 3.19 2.47
C LEU A 131 0.98 4.35 3.18
N THR A 132 -0.22 4.70 2.73
CA THR A 132 -1.12 5.64 3.42
C THR A 132 -2.46 4.97 3.66
N THR A 133 -2.90 4.94 4.92
CA THR A 133 -4.24 4.48 5.30
C THR A 133 -4.89 5.49 6.26
N ASN A 134 -6.13 5.22 6.67
CA ASN A 134 -6.79 5.97 7.74
C ASN A 134 -6.09 5.85 9.11
N GLU A 135 -5.21 4.87 9.30
CA GLU A 135 -4.48 4.66 10.55
C GLU A 135 -3.15 5.43 10.62
N GLY A 136 -2.65 5.93 9.49
CA GLY A 136 -1.41 6.69 9.43
C GLY A 136 -0.69 6.61 8.08
N VAL A 137 0.55 7.10 8.08
CA VAL A 137 1.47 7.06 6.94
C VAL A 137 2.68 6.23 7.32
N TRP A 138 3.09 5.31 6.45
CA TRP A 138 4.30 4.50 6.61
C TRP A 138 5.43 5.11 5.80
N ILE A 139 6.46 5.58 6.50
CA ILE A 139 7.63 6.22 5.88
C ILE A 139 8.81 5.24 5.87
N ALA A 140 9.26 4.88 4.67
CA ALA A 140 10.46 4.09 4.43
C ALA A 140 11.73 4.97 4.44
N GLY A 141 12.90 4.34 4.38
CA GLY A 141 14.19 5.04 4.27
C GLY A 141 14.69 5.71 5.55
N LEU A 142 13.96 5.59 6.66
CA LEU A 142 14.42 6.01 7.99
C LEU A 142 15.31 4.92 8.63
N PRO A 143 16.19 5.29 9.59
CA PRO A 143 16.93 4.31 10.38
C PRO A 143 16.00 3.32 11.11
N GLN A 144 16.53 2.16 11.52
CA GLN A 144 15.73 1.14 12.23
C GLN A 144 15.01 1.68 13.46
N THR A 145 15.62 2.63 14.16
CA THR A 145 15.01 3.41 15.24
C THR A 145 15.21 4.88 14.94
N ALA A 146 14.12 5.64 14.90
CA ALA A 146 14.14 7.05 14.58
C ALA A 146 13.42 7.85 15.67
N THR A 147 14.12 8.83 16.26
CA THR A 147 13.51 9.81 17.17
C THR A 147 12.88 10.92 16.35
N ILE A 148 11.55 10.93 16.27
CA ILE A 148 10.79 11.87 15.45
C ILE A 148 10.37 13.08 16.30
N ILE A 149 10.49 14.28 15.74
CA ILE A 149 10.04 15.49 16.42
C ILE A 149 8.53 15.62 16.26
N THR A 150 7.78 15.35 17.34
CA THR A 150 6.31 15.39 17.33
C THR A 150 5.73 16.76 17.66
N VAL A 151 6.48 17.58 18.42
CA VAL A 151 6.08 18.92 18.86
C VAL A 151 7.21 19.92 18.59
N GLY A 152 6.86 21.13 18.16
CA GLY A 152 7.84 22.19 17.91
C GLY A 152 8.62 22.07 16.59
N GLN A 153 8.29 21.08 15.75
CA GLN A 153 8.93 20.84 14.45
C GLN A 153 8.98 22.06 13.52
N GLY A 154 8.03 23.00 13.63
CA GLY A 154 8.01 24.24 12.85
C GLY A 154 9.06 25.28 13.28
N PHE A 155 9.63 25.16 14.48
CA PHE A 155 10.56 26.14 15.06
C PHE A 155 12.02 25.67 15.03
N VAL A 156 12.27 24.42 14.63
CA VAL A 156 13.61 23.83 14.62
C VAL A 156 14.05 23.54 13.18
N PRO A 157 14.94 24.36 12.60
CA PRO A 157 15.48 24.11 11.27
C PRO A 157 16.41 22.89 11.26
N ALA A 158 16.63 22.31 10.07
CA ALA A 158 17.59 21.23 9.92
C ALA A 158 19.01 21.72 10.28
N GLY A 159 19.77 20.88 10.97
CA GLY A 159 21.12 21.20 11.46
C GLY A 159 21.16 21.84 12.85
N SER A 160 20.02 22.23 13.42
CA SER A 160 19.98 22.71 14.80
C SER A 160 20.25 21.60 15.81
N VAL A 161 21.00 21.91 16.85
CA VAL A 161 21.15 21.03 18.02
C VAL A 161 19.98 21.29 18.97
N VAL A 162 19.29 20.24 19.39
CA VAL A 162 18.13 20.31 20.27
C VAL A 162 18.32 19.38 21.47
N ASN A 163 17.75 19.76 22.61
CA ASN A 163 17.57 18.86 23.74
C ASN A 163 16.17 18.26 23.64
N ALA A 164 16.06 17.08 23.02
CA ALA A 164 14.77 16.41 22.84
C ALA A 164 14.27 15.84 24.17
N VAL A 165 13.00 16.07 24.48
CA VAL A 165 12.32 15.45 25.63
C VAL A 165 11.48 14.29 25.10
N PRO A 166 11.72 13.04 25.54
CA PRO A 166 10.92 11.90 25.13
C PRO A 166 9.45 12.08 25.48
N GLU A 167 8.55 11.70 24.57
CA GLU A 167 7.10 11.82 24.80
C GLU A 167 6.61 11.00 26.00
N SER A 168 7.27 9.88 26.30
CA SER A 168 7.02 9.07 27.50
C SER A 168 7.23 9.84 28.81
N ASP A 169 8.00 10.92 28.77
CA ASP A 169 8.41 11.70 29.95
C ASP A 169 7.52 12.94 30.13
N VAL A 170 6.58 13.19 29.20
CA VAL A 170 5.60 14.28 29.28
C VAL A 170 4.38 13.81 30.07
N GLY A 171 4.33 14.12 31.36
CA GLY A 171 3.17 13.84 32.21
C GLY A 171 1.94 14.64 31.77
N THR A 172 0.84 13.96 31.46
CA THR A 172 -0.47 14.61 31.24
C THR A 172 -0.97 15.22 32.55
N ALA A 173 -1.16 16.54 32.58
CA ALA A 173 -1.76 17.25 33.71
C ALA A 173 -3.15 17.78 33.34
N LEU A 174 -4.11 17.66 34.27
CA LEU A 174 -5.44 18.26 34.13
C LEU A 174 -5.36 19.74 34.49
N ALA A 175 -5.75 20.63 33.58
CA ALA A 175 -5.94 22.05 33.83
C ALA A 175 -7.44 22.38 33.89
N ILE A 176 -7.88 23.10 34.92
CA ILE A 176 -9.22 23.65 34.98
C ILE A 176 -9.24 24.94 34.16
N LYS A 177 -10.03 24.97 33.09
CA LYS A 177 -10.30 26.19 32.33
C LYS A 177 -11.31 27.05 33.11
N PRO A 178 -10.98 28.28 33.54
CA PRO A 178 -11.97 29.15 34.17
C PRO A 178 -13.06 29.49 33.15
N ALA A 179 -14.31 29.55 33.63
CA ALA A 179 -15.44 30.00 32.82
C ALA A 179 -15.24 31.49 32.48
N ASP A 180 -15.41 31.84 31.20
CA ASP A 180 -15.48 33.23 30.77
C ASP A 180 -16.69 33.90 31.44
N ASP A 181 -16.46 35.04 32.09
CA ASP A 181 -17.46 35.91 32.75
C ASP A 181 -18.12 36.85 31.72
#